data_AF-A2C7G7-F1
#
_entry.id   AF-A2C7G7-F1
#
_cell.length_a   1.000
_cell.length_b   1.000
_cell.length_c   1.000
_cell.angle_alpha   90.00
_cell.angle_beta   90.00
_cell.angle_gamma   90.00
#
_symmetry.space_group_name_H-M   'P 1'
#
loop_
_entity.id
_entity.type
_entity.pdbx_description
1 polymer ?
#
loop_
_entity_poly.entity_id
_entity_poly.type
_entity_poly.pdbx_seq_one_letter_code
_entity_poly.pdbx_strand_id
1 'polypeptide(L)'
;MLSIPSATARPAVAFLRQVVHSWASEAAFSSCGHYRWWLKRSLGQCERTLLFIGLNPSTATASEDDPTLRRLLGFCRSWGYGHLLVVNLFARISQSPALLRHCADPIGDGNDDQLLTRARQWSESPNWDLWFGWGCGGAWRRRDLAVQALLERHRQNRIRNIPDARGPLSLGLTREGQPCHPLYMPGKEVLRPFNWASGATIGHPESMDLGITVH
;
A
#
# COMPACT_ATOMS: atom_id res chain seq x y z
N MET A 1 -31.41 -41.35 48.80
CA MET A 1 -30.60 -41.88 47.68
C MET A 1 -30.72 -40.86 46.55
N LEU A 2 -29.58 -40.32 46.12
CA LEU A 2 -29.45 -39.13 45.28
C LEU A 2 -29.83 -39.38 43.82
N SER A 3 -30.43 -38.35 43.21
CA SER A 3 -30.84 -38.21 41.82
C SER A 3 -29.67 -38.26 40.83
N ILE A 4 -29.91 -38.83 39.64
CA ILE A 4 -29.03 -38.70 38.46
C ILE A 4 -29.82 -37.95 37.37
N PRO A 5 -29.37 -36.77 36.91
CA PRO A 5 -29.93 -36.17 35.70
C PRO A 5 -29.23 -36.70 34.45
N SER A 6 -30.03 -37.01 33.43
CA SER A 6 -29.60 -37.38 32.09
C SER A 6 -28.84 -36.22 31.43
N ALA A 7 -27.57 -36.43 31.11
CA ALA A 7 -26.74 -35.46 30.40
C ALA A 7 -26.97 -35.61 28.89
N THR A 8 -27.61 -34.61 28.29
CA THR A 8 -27.65 -34.44 26.84
C THR A 8 -26.27 -33.98 26.35
N ALA A 9 -25.58 -34.86 25.62
CA ALA A 9 -24.33 -34.53 24.95
C ALA A 9 -24.61 -33.52 23.82
N ARG A 10 -24.05 -32.31 23.95
CA ARG A 10 -24.00 -31.33 22.86
C ARG A 10 -23.08 -31.86 21.75
N PRO A 11 -23.44 -31.75 20.46
CA PRO A 11 -22.54 -32.15 19.39
C PRO A 11 -21.34 -31.18 19.39
N ALA A 12 -20.13 -31.75 19.42
CA ALA A 12 -18.91 -31.00 19.17
C ALA A 12 -19.00 -30.39 17.78
N VAL A 13 -19.06 -29.05 17.71
CA VAL A 13 -18.93 -28.32 16.46
C VAL A 13 -17.52 -28.57 15.96
N ALA A 14 -17.39 -29.45 14.97
CA ALA A 14 -16.15 -29.66 14.24
C ALA A 14 -15.77 -28.32 13.62
N PHE A 15 -14.76 -27.66 14.19
CA PHE A 15 -14.14 -26.48 13.63
C PHE A 15 -13.49 -26.92 12.32
N LEU A 16 -14.20 -26.72 11.20
CA LEU A 16 -13.64 -26.90 9.88
C LEU A 16 -12.37 -26.06 9.84
N ARG A 17 -11.21 -26.72 9.68
CA ARG A 17 -9.96 -26.06 9.34
C ARG A 17 -10.19 -25.35 8.02
N GLN A 18 -10.62 -24.10 8.09
CA GLN A 18 -10.55 -23.19 6.96
C GLN A 18 -9.12 -23.29 6.44
N VAL A 19 -9.00 -23.58 5.15
CA VAL A 19 -7.73 -23.60 4.44
C VAL A 19 -7.15 -22.20 4.59
N VAL A 20 -6.27 -22.03 5.58
CA VAL A 20 -5.53 -20.81 5.80
C VAL A 20 -4.68 -20.68 4.55
N HIS A 21 -5.04 -19.79 3.64
CA HIS A 21 -4.18 -19.42 2.52
C HIS A 21 -2.97 -18.73 3.15
N SER A 22 -1.98 -19.52 3.57
CA SER A 22 -0.81 -19.01 4.25
C SER A 22 -0.04 -18.16 3.25
N TRP A 23 -0.08 -16.84 3.43
CA TRP A 23 0.85 -15.96 2.75
C TRP A 23 2.27 -16.33 3.20
N ALA A 24 3.08 -16.80 2.26
CA ALA A 24 4.52 -16.93 2.49
C ALA A 24 5.19 -15.56 2.37
N SER A 25 6.26 -15.34 3.12
CA SER A 25 7.15 -14.19 2.93
C SER A 25 7.94 -14.37 1.63
N GLU A 26 7.88 -13.40 0.73
CA GLU A 26 8.52 -13.47 -0.59
C GLU A 26 8.96 -12.07 -1.03
N ALA A 27 9.84 -12.01 -2.01
CA ALA A 27 10.20 -10.78 -2.71
C ALA A 27 10.49 -11.08 -4.17
N ALA A 28 10.12 -10.16 -5.06
CA ALA A 28 10.41 -10.28 -6.49
C ALA A 28 11.43 -9.23 -6.91
N PHE A 29 12.40 -9.68 -7.72
CA PHE A 29 13.52 -8.89 -8.19
C PHE A 29 13.60 -8.92 -9.71
N SER A 30 14.31 -7.95 -10.29
CA SER A 30 14.75 -8.04 -11.68
C SER A 30 15.76 -9.17 -11.87
N SER A 31 15.92 -9.64 -13.10
CA SER A 31 16.94 -10.65 -13.45
C SER A 31 18.36 -10.21 -13.10
N CYS A 32 18.66 -8.91 -13.22
CA CYS A 32 19.94 -8.33 -12.84
C CYS A 32 20.09 -8.08 -11.32
N GLY A 33 19.08 -8.38 -10.50
CA GLY A 33 19.11 -8.20 -9.03
C GLY A 33 19.14 -6.74 -8.55
N HIS A 34 19.15 -5.79 -9.47
CA HIS A 34 19.30 -4.36 -9.21
C HIS A 34 18.01 -3.65 -8.77
N TYR A 35 16.87 -4.27 -9.05
CA TYR A 35 15.55 -3.71 -8.76
C TYR A 35 14.75 -4.72 -7.93
N ARG A 36 13.97 -4.20 -6.97
CA ARG A 36 12.98 -4.99 -6.22
C ARG A 36 11.59 -4.47 -6.52
N TRP A 37 10.80 -5.33 -7.15
CA TRP A 37 9.44 -5.05 -7.61
C TRP A 37 8.45 -4.96 -6.46
N TRP A 38 8.52 -5.93 -5.56
CA TRP A 38 7.69 -5.95 -4.36
C TRP A 38 8.31 -6.88 -3.32
N LEU A 39 7.87 -6.73 -2.08
CA LEU A 39 8.19 -7.62 -0.96
C LEU A 39 6.94 -7.84 -0.12
N LYS A 40 6.65 -9.09 0.25
CA LYS A 40 5.58 -9.43 1.19
C LYS A 40 6.11 -10.09 2.44
N ARG A 41 5.43 -9.83 3.56
CA ARG A 41 5.65 -10.47 4.86
C ARG A 41 4.33 -10.91 5.45
N SER A 42 4.35 -12.10 6.03
CA SER A 42 3.28 -12.61 6.88
C SER A 42 3.65 -12.40 8.34
N LEU A 43 2.73 -11.82 9.12
CA LEU A 43 2.89 -11.48 10.53
C LEU A 43 2.01 -12.34 11.44
N GLY A 44 1.03 -13.05 10.90
CA GLY A 44 0.09 -13.87 11.68
C GLY A 44 -1.12 -14.31 10.86
N GLN A 45 -2.19 -14.70 11.56
CA GLN A 45 -3.41 -15.25 10.96
C GLN A 45 -4.48 -14.21 10.61
N CYS A 46 -4.24 -12.91 10.89
CA CYS A 46 -5.19 -11.84 10.56
C CYS A 46 -5.22 -11.60 9.04
N GLU A 47 -6.41 -11.56 8.45
CA GLU A 47 -6.55 -11.38 6.99
C GLU A 47 -6.28 -9.93 6.52
N ARG A 48 -6.15 -8.98 7.45
CA ARG A 48 -5.89 -7.57 7.11
C ARG A 48 -4.51 -7.43 6.48
N THR A 49 -4.50 -6.82 5.30
CA THR A 49 -3.28 -6.53 4.54
C THR A 49 -3.02 -5.03 4.51
N LEU A 50 -1.79 -4.63 4.79
CA LEU A 50 -1.34 -3.26 4.60
C LEU A 50 -0.46 -3.19 3.34
N LEU A 51 -0.91 -2.44 2.33
CA LEU A 51 -0.11 -2.10 1.16
C LEU A 51 0.67 -0.82 1.47
N PHE A 52 1.98 -0.90 1.56
CA PHE A 52 2.87 0.23 1.77
C PHE A 52 3.52 0.68 0.46
N ILE A 53 3.47 1.99 0.16
CA ILE A 53 4.23 2.62 -0.92
C ILE A 53 5.32 3.50 -0.31
N GLY A 54 6.55 3.02 -0.41
CA GLY A 54 7.77 3.72 0.02
C GLY A 54 8.47 4.47 -1.11
N LEU A 55 9.62 5.08 -0.79
CA LEU A 55 10.42 5.81 -1.79
C LEU A 55 11.15 4.83 -2.72
N ASN A 56 12.02 4.00 -2.15
CA ASN A 56 12.81 3.02 -2.87
C ASN A 56 13.16 1.82 -1.96
N PRO A 57 13.39 0.63 -2.53
CA PRO A 57 13.88 -0.53 -1.80
C PRO A 57 15.20 -0.26 -1.09
N SER A 58 15.29 -0.65 0.18
CA SER A 58 16.56 -0.93 0.88
C SER A 58 16.93 -2.42 0.71
N THR A 59 17.67 -3.04 1.63
CA THR A 59 18.31 -4.35 1.43
C THR A 59 17.46 -5.59 1.74
N ALA A 60 16.22 -5.46 2.19
CA ALA A 60 15.39 -6.61 2.55
C ALA A 60 15.17 -7.62 1.39
N THR A 61 15.15 -8.91 1.72
CA THR A 61 14.95 -10.01 0.75
C THR A 61 13.70 -10.81 1.09
N ALA A 62 13.53 -12.01 0.54
CA ALA A 62 12.46 -12.91 0.96
C ALA A 62 12.66 -13.40 2.42
N SER A 63 13.92 -13.54 2.86
CA SER A 63 14.31 -14.15 4.14
C SER A 63 14.88 -13.15 5.16
N GLU A 64 15.40 -12.01 4.71
CA GLU A 64 16.10 -11.06 5.56
C GLU A 64 15.38 -9.70 5.65
N ASP A 65 15.29 -9.16 6.86
CA ASP A 65 14.66 -7.88 7.13
C ASP A 65 15.70 -6.78 7.35
N ASP A 66 15.58 -5.69 6.59
CA ASP A 66 16.37 -4.47 6.80
C ASP A 66 15.75 -3.56 7.90
N PRO A 67 16.43 -2.49 8.36
CA PRO A 67 15.88 -1.58 9.38
C PRO A 67 14.54 -0.94 8.98
N THR A 68 14.35 -0.62 7.69
CA THR A 68 13.09 -0.05 7.19
C THR A 68 11.97 -1.07 7.31
N LEU A 69 12.17 -2.30 6.86
CA LEU A 69 11.16 -3.35 6.93
C LEU A 69 10.81 -3.70 8.39
N ARG A 70 11.81 -3.81 9.29
CA ARG A 70 11.54 -4.01 10.73
C ARG A 70 10.67 -2.89 11.30
N ARG A 71 10.89 -1.65 10.88
CA ARG A 71 10.07 -0.50 11.27
C ARG A 71 8.62 -0.66 10.79
N LEU A 72 8.41 -1.01 9.52
CA LEU A 72 7.08 -1.24 8.95
C LEU A 72 6.36 -2.38 9.67
N LEU A 73 7.05 -3.49 9.96
CA LEU A 73 6.49 -4.63 10.67
C LEU A 73 6.10 -4.27 12.11
N GLY A 74 6.87 -3.42 12.78
CA GLY A 74 6.51 -2.90 14.12
C GLY A 74 5.17 -2.18 14.11
N PHE A 75 4.95 -1.29 13.13
CA PHE A 75 3.67 -0.61 12.94
C PHE A 75 2.54 -1.58 12.55
N CYS A 76 2.79 -2.52 11.64
CA CYS A 76 1.79 -3.51 11.26
C CYS A 76 1.28 -4.31 12.46
N ARG A 77 2.20 -4.74 13.34
CA ARG A 77 1.84 -5.45 14.58
C ARG A 77 1.04 -4.57 15.53
N SER A 78 1.44 -3.31 15.74
CA SER A 78 0.72 -2.41 16.66
C SER A 78 -0.69 -2.06 16.16
N TRP A 79 -0.93 -2.11 14.85
CA TRP A 79 -2.24 -1.84 14.24
C TRP A 79 -3.05 -3.12 13.91
N GLY A 80 -2.53 -4.31 14.21
CA GLY A 80 -3.26 -5.57 14.03
C GLY A 80 -3.37 -6.07 12.58
N TYR A 81 -2.41 -5.74 11.71
CA TYR A 81 -2.33 -6.34 10.37
C TYR A 81 -1.63 -7.69 10.41
N GLY A 82 -2.14 -8.66 9.64
CA GLY A 82 -1.49 -9.97 9.49
C GLY A 82 -0.59 -10.06 8.25
N HIS A 83 -0.73 -9.14 7.29
CA HIS A 83 0.12 -9.10 6.10
C HIS A 83 0.61 -7.69 5.80
N LEU A 84 1.86 -7.60 5.32
CA LEU A 84 2.47 -6.39 4.79
C LEU A 84 2.92 -6.67 3.36
N LEU A 85 2.52 -5.82 2.42
CA LEU A 85 3.01 -5.79 1.05
C LEU A 85 3.67 -4.44 0.78
N VAL A 86 4.89 -4.46 0.27
CA VAL A 86 5.71 -3.27 0.02
C VAL A 86 5.97 -3.14 -1.47
N VAL A 87 5.62 -1.99 -2.02
CA VAL A 87 6.04 -1.48 -3.33
C VAL A 87 6.64 -0.08 -3.14
N ASN A 88 7.26 0.48 -4.17
CA ASN A 88 7.95 1.75 -4.05
C ASN A 88 7.74 2.64 -5.28
N LEU A 89 7.92 3.95 -5.08
CA LEU A 89 7.95 4.92 -6.18
C LEU A 89 9.05 4.57 -7.20
N PHE A 90 10.21 4.15 -6.73
CA PHE A 90 11.36 3.74 -7.53
C PHE A 90 11.74 2.30 -7.16
N ALA A 91 11.99 1.40 -8.12
CA ALA A 91 12.34 0.01 -7.79
C ALA A 91 13.84 -0.23 -7.59
N ARG A 92 14.70 0.73 -7.94
CA ARG A 92 16.15 0.60 -7.76
C ARG A 92 16.50 0.42 -6.27
N ILE A 93 17.22 -0.66 -5.96
CA ILE A 93 17.68 -0.96 -4.61
C ILE A 93 18.79 0.01 -4.22
N SER A 94 18.61 0.71 -3.09
CA SER A 94 19.60 1.61 -2.51
C SER A 94 19.29 1.91 -1.04
N GLN A 95 20.30 1.88 -0.17
CA GLN A 95 20.16 2.35 1.21
C GLN A 95 20.14 3.88 1.33
N SER A 96 20.59 4.58 0.27
CA SER A 96 20.70 6.04 0.25
C SER A 96 19.82 6.64 -0.85
N PRO A 97 18.79 7.42 -0.49
CA PRO A 97 18.03 8.21 -1.45
C PRO A 97 18.88 9.22 -2.23
N ALA A 98 20.04 9.63 -1.70
CA ALA A 98 20.97 10.48 -2.42
C ALA A 98 21.62 9.71 -3.59
N LEU A 99 22.07 8.47 -3.34
CA LEU A 99 22.64 7.62 -4.39
C LEU A 99 21.62 7.24 -5.47
N LEU A 100 20.35 7.13 -5.10
CA LEU A 100 19.26 6.89 -6.05
C LEU A 100 19.23 7.94 -7.17
N ARG A 101 19.59 9.20 -6.87
CA ARG A 101 19.57 10.31 -7.84
C ARG A 101 20.61 10.19 -8.94
N HIS A 102 21.65 9.37 -8.73
CA HIS A 102 22.69 9.09 -9.71
C HIS A 102 22.35 7.89 -10.60
N CYS A 103 21.23 7.21 -10.34
CA CYS A 103 20.77 6.13 -11.21
C CYS A 103 20.05 6.72 -12.44
N ALA A 104 20.47 6.27 -13.64
CA ALA A 104 19.86 6.71 -14.89
C ALA A 104 18.38 6.31 -14.98
N ASP A 105 18.09 5.05 -14.68
CA ASP A 105 16.72 4.53 -14.54
C ASP A 105 16.47 4.03 -13.10
N PRO A 106 15.99 4.90 -12.20
CA PRO A 106 15.64 4.52 -10.84
C PRO A 106 14.27 3.83 -10.77
N ILE A 107 13.41 3.98 -11.78
CA ILE A 107 12.04 3.46 -11.77
C ILE A 107 12.09 1.97 -12.02
N GLY A 108 12.78 1.53 -13.09
CA GLY A 108 12.82 0.15 -13.54
C GLY A 108 11.56 -0.23 -14.31
N ASP A 109 11.73 -0.85 -15.48
CA ASP A 109 10.67 -1.12 -16.46
C ASP A 109 9.43 -1.85 -15.88
N GLY A 110 9.62 -2.74 -14.91
CA GLY A 110 8.53 -3.51 -14.30
C GLY A 110 7.81 -2.81 -13.15
N ASN A 111 8.24 -1.64 -12.70
CA ASN A 111 7.75 -1.06 -11.44
C ASN A 111 6.29 -0.56 -11.53
N ASP A 112 5.94 0.12 -12.61
CA ASP A 112 4.59 0.67 -12.79
C ASP A 112 3.53 -0.43 -12.95
N ASP A 113 3.86 -1.54 -13.62
CA ASP A 113 2.99 -2.71 -13.71
C ASP A 113 2.69 -3.32 -12.34
N GLN A 114 3.69 -3.33 -11.45
CA GLN A 114 3.55 -3.87 -10.10
C GLN A 114 2.73 -2.94 -9.23
N LEU A 115 2.93 -1.63 -9.34
CA LEU A 115 2.08 -0.61 -8.70
C LEU A 115 0.60 -0.77 -9.14
N LEU A 116 0.34 -0.89 -10.44
CA LEU A 116 -1.01 -1.12 -10.98
C LEU A 116 -1.62 -2.43 -10.48
N THR A 117 -0.84 -3.52 -10.49
CA THR A 117 -1.30 -4.82 -10.01
C THR A 117 -1.70 -4.74 -8.53
N ARG A 118 -0.89 -4.10 -7.68
CA ARG A 118 -1.18 -4.01 -6.23
C ARG A 118 -2.30 -3.02 -5.94
N ALA A 119 -2.41 -1.95 -6.71
CA ALA A 119 -3.52 -1.02 -6.61
C ALA A 119 -4.85 -1.65 -7.01
N ARG A 120 -4.86 -2.53 -8.02
CA ARG A 120 -6.04 -3.32 -8.37
C ARG A 120 -6.47 -4.22 -7.21
N GLN A 121 -5.54 -4.99 -6.64
CA GLN A 121 -5.82 -5.85 -5.49
C GLN A 121 -6.36 -5.06 -4.30
N TRP A 122 -5.74 -3.91 -4.00
CA TRP A 122 -6.23 -2.99 -2.98
C TRP A 122 -7.63 -2.47 -3.30
N SER A 123 -7.92 -2.08 -4.55
CA SER A 123 -9.23 -1.53 -4.91
C SER A 123 -10.39 -2.54 -4.84
N GLU A 124 -10.08 -3.83 -5.00
CA GLU A 124 -11.06 -4.92 -5.02
C GLU A 124 -11.21 -5.61 -3.65
N SER A 125 -10.33 -5.32 -2.68
CA SER A 125 -10.28 -6.04 -1.38
C SER A 125 -10.72 -5.17 -0.20
N PRO A 126 -11.78 -5.52 0.54
CA PRO A 126 -12.22 -4.76 1.72
C PRO A 126 -11.21 -4.84 2.89
N ASN A 127 -10.44 -5.92 2.98
CA ASN A 127 -9.47 -6.16 4.06
C ASN A 127 -8.09 -5.51 3.81
N TRP A 128 -7.95 -4.72 2.74
CA TRP A 128 -6.69 -4.05 2.39
C TRP A 128 -6.75 -2.55 2.68
N ASP A 129 -5.75 -2.04 3.40
CA ASP A 129 -5.52 -0.61 3.58
C ASP A 129 -4.27 -0.17 2.80
N LEU A 130 -4.24 1.08 2.32
CA LEU A 130 -3.11 1.66 1.59
C LEU A 130 -2.40 2.70 2.46
N TRP A 131 -1.09 2.59 2.57
CA TRP A 131 -0.24 3.49 3.35
C TRP A 131 0.88 4.08 2.51
N PHE A 132 0.94 5.40 2.46
CA PHE A 132 2.02 6.16 1.86
C PHE A 132 3.06 6.59 2.90
N GLY A 133 4.35 6.45 2.57
CA GLY A 133 5.44 6.88 3.44
C GLY A 133 6.77 7.07 2.71
N TRP A 134 6.75 7.72 1.55
CA TRP A 134 7.94 7.96 0.73
C TRP A 134 8.77 9.19 1.16
N GLY A 135 8.28 10.05 2.04
CA GLY A 135 9.01 11.23 2.54
C GLY A 135 9.31 12.29 1.46
N CYS A 136 10.16 13.27 1.77
CA CYS A 136 10.46 14.40 0.87
C CYS A 136 11.01 13.98 -0.51
N GLY A 137 11.59 12.78 -0.62
CA GLY A 137 12.14 12.27 -1.87
C GLY A 137 11.09 11.95 -2.95
N GLY A 138 9.81 11.81 -2.60
CA GLY A 138 8.77 11.42 -3.57
C GLY A 138 8.53 12.43 -4.67
N ALA A 139 8.70 13.73 -4.36
CA ALA A 139 8.56 14.81 -5.33
C ALA A 139 9.66 14.83 -6.41
N TRP A 140 10.75 14.08 -6.21
CA TRP A 140 11.81 14.00 -7.21
C TRP A 140 11.26 13.41 -8.51
N ARG A 141 11.53 14.09 -9.64
CA ARG A 141 10.97 13.78 -10.96
C ARG A 141 9.43 13.75 -11.00
N ARG A 142 8.75 14.41 -10.04
CA ARG A 142 7.28 14.40 -9.88
C ARG A 142 6.73 12.98 -9.77
N ARG A 143 7.51 12.05 -9.20
CA ARG A 143 7.19 10.63 -9.22
C ARG A 143 5.99 10.31 -8.33
N ASP A 144 5.88 10.98 -7.19
CA ASP A 144 4.69 10.96 -6.34
C ASP A 144 3.40 11.27 -7.12
N LEU A 145 3.40 12.33 -7.93
CA LEU A 145 2.25 12.73 -8.75
C LEU A 145 1.97 11.72 -9.87
N ALA A 146 3.02 11.21 -10.51
CA ALA A 146 2.88 10.19 -11.56
C ALA A 146 2.26 8.90 -11.01
N VAL A 147 2.71 8.43 -9.83
CA VAL A 147 2.12 7.26 -9.18
C VAL A 147 0.68 7.56 -8.74
N GLN A 148 0.40 8.71 -8.15
CA GLN A 148 -0.98 9.07 -7.79
C GLN A 148 -1.90 9.06 -9.03
N ALA A 149 -1.46 9.62 -10.16
CA ALA A 149 -2.22 9.55 -11.41
C ALA A 149 -2.44 8.10 -11.88
N LEU A 150 -1.39 7.26 -11.80
CA LEU A 150 -1.46 5.83 -12.16
C LEU A 150 -2.49 5.07 -11.30
N LEU A 151 -2.60 5.42 -10.03
CA LEU A 151 -3.48 4.75 -9.07
C LEU A 151 -4.91 5.32 -9.03
N GLU A 152 -5.17 6.46 -9.66
CA GLU A 152 -6.41 7.22 -9.50
C GLU A 152 -7.66 6.42 -9.88
N ARG A 153 -7.63 5.69 -11.00
CA ARG A 153 -8.75 4.82 -11.41
C ARG A 153 -9.09 3.76 -10.36
N HIS A 154 -8.07 3.22 -9.69
CA HIS A 154 -8.23 2.19 -8.66
C HIS A 154 -8.77 2.80 -7.36
N ARG A 155 -8.34 4.01 -7.02
CA ARG A 155 -8.89 4.79 -5.90
C ARG A 155 -10.38 5.07 -6.11
N GLN A 156 -10.78 5.52 -7.30
CA GLN A 156 -12.18 5.77 -7.65
C GLN A 156 -13.03 4.50 -7.59
N ASN A 157 -12.54 3.39 -8.15
CA ASN A 157 -13.21 2.09 -8.07
C ASN A 157 -13.41 1.65 -6.63
N ARG A 158 -12.40 1.83 -5.77
CA ARG A 158 -12.49 1.48 -4.34
C ARG A 158 -13.57 2.29 -3.64
N ILE A 159 -13.57 3.62 -3.81
CA ILE A 159 -14.56 4.51 -3.19
C ILE A 159 -15.98 4.13 -3.60
N ARG A 160 -16.18 3.76 -4.87
CA ARG A 160 -17.48 3.35 -5.39
C ARG A 160 -17.95 2.01 -4.81
N ASN A 161 -17.05 1.03 -4.73
CA ASN A 161 -17.42 -0.36 -4.43
C ASN A 161 -17.28 -0.72 -2.95
N ILE A 162 -16.53 0.08 -2.18
CA ILE A 162 -16.23 -0.15 -0.76
C ILE A 162 -16.37 1.20 -0.04
N PRO A 163 -17.60 1.67 0.24
CA PRO A 163 -17.85 3.03 0.73
C PRO A 163 -17.22 3.31 2.10
N ASP A 164 -17.11 2.29 2.96
CA ASP A 164 -16.45 2.38 4.27
C ASP A 164 -14.93 2.20 4.20
N ALA A 165 -14.37 2.10 2.99
CA ALA A 165 -12.94 2.00 2.80
C ALA A 165 -12.24 3.23 3.38
N ARG A 166 -11.22 2.98 4.19
CA ARG A 166 -10.26 4.01 4.53
C ARG A 166 -9.60 4.49 3.24
N GLY A 167 -9.48 5.81 3.11
CA GLY A 167 -8.69 6.42 2.05
C GLY A 167 -7.22 5.99 2.15
N PRO A 168 -6.39 6.35 1.17
CA PRO A 168 -4.95 6.32 1.32
C PRO A 168 -4.54 6.94 2.65
N LEU A 169 -3.61 6.33 3.36
CA LEU A 169 -3.23 6.68 4.73
C LEU A 169 -1.79 7.19 4.79
N SER A 170 -1.47 7.97 5.81
CA SER A 170 -0.09 8.30 6.17
C SER A 170 0.07 8.42 7.69
N LEU A 171 1.32 8.53 8.15
CA LEU A 171 1.63 8.83 9.56
C LEU A 171 1.64 10.33 9.87
N GLY A 172 1.40 11.17 8.86
CA GLY A 172 1.63 12.61 8.91
C GLY A 172 2.26 13.11 7.61
N LEU A 173 2.49 14.41 7.56
CA LEU A 173 3.08 15.09 6.41
C LEU A 173 4.37 15.79 6.81
N THR A 174 5.33 15.85 5.89
CA THR A 174 6.50 16.72 5.99
C THR A 174 6.07 18.17 5.79
N ARG A 175 6.99 19.11 5.99
CA ARG A 175 6.74 20.55 5.74
C ARG A 175 6.29 20.82 4.30
N GLU A 176 6.78 20.04 3.35
CA GLU A 176 6.47 20.11 1.92
C GLU A 176 5.23 19.30 1.54
N GLY A 177 4.46 18.80 2.51
CA GLY A 177 3.21 18.07 2.28
C GLY A 177 3.39 16.61 1.83
N GLN A 178 4.61 16.07 1.90
CA GLN A 178 4.88 14.68 1.52
C GLN A 178 4.55 13.73 2.68
N PRO A 179 4.06 12.50 2.45
CA PRO A 179 3.79 11.54 3.53
C PRO A 179 5.09 11.18 4.27
N CYS A 180 5.12 11.35 5.58
CA CYS A 180 6.33 11.13 6.39
C CYS A 180 6.87 9.70 6.25
N HIS A 181 8.20 9.57 6.13
CA HIS A 181 8.85 8.27 6.10
C HIS A 181 8.80 7.59 7.48
N PRO A 182 8.48 6.28 7.58
CA PRO A 182 8.18 5.64 8.88
C PRO A 182 9.36 5.57 9.86
N LEU A 183 10.59 5.64 9.36
CA LEU A 183 11.80 5.67 10.20
C LEU A 183 11.86 6.90 11.12
N TYR A 184 11.24 8.02 10.75
CA TYR A 184 11.30 9.27 11.50
C TYR A 184 10.08 9.51 12.39
N MET A 185 9.12 8.59 12.40
CA MET A 185 7.88 8.73 13.15
C MET A 185 7.98 7.98 14.49
N PRO A 186 7.27 8.38 15.55
CA PRO A 186 7.18 7.61 16.79
C PRO A 186 6.47 6.25 16.61
N GLY A 187 6.85 5.22 17.37
CA GLY A 187 6.24 3.88 17.28
C GLY A 187 4.77 3.80 17.66
N LYS A 188 4.28 4.80 18.40
CA LYS A 188 2.87 4.93 18.82
C LYS A 188 2.00 5.73 17.86
N GLU A 189 2.55 6.20 16.74
CA GLU A 189 1.77 6.96 15.77
C GLU A 189 0.71 6.07 15.11
N VAL A 190 -0.38 6.70 14.67
CA VAL A 190 -1.52 6.02 14.05
C VAL A 190 -1.71 6.51 12.62
N LEU A 191 -2.18 5.62 11.75
CA LEU A 191 -2.51 5.97 10.37
C LEU A 191 -3.70 6.95 10.32
N ARG A 192 -3.52 8.04 9.58
CA ARG A 192 -4.54 9.07 9.32
C ARG A 192 -4.83 9.15 7.83
N PRO A 193 -6.02 9.61 7.42
CA PRO A 193 -6.30 9.88 6.01
C PRO A 193 -5.25 10.82 5.41
N PHE A 194 -4.70 10.43 4.27
CA PHE A 194 -3.84 11.25 3.44
C PHE A 194 -4.73 12.04 2.46
N ASN A 195 -4.52 13.36 2.38
CA ASN A 195 -5.25 14.19 1.43
C ASN A 195 -4.67 13.98 0.02
N TRP A 196 -5.27 13.03 -0.70
CA TRP A 196 -5.01 12.80 -2.11
C TRP A 196 -5.81 13.81 -2.92
N ALA A 197 -5.17 14.92 -3.29
CA ALA A 197 -5.78 15.87 -4.19
C ALA A 197 -6.00 15.19 -5.54
N SER A 198 -7.27 14.98 -5.92
CA SER A 198 -7.59 14.56 -7.27
C SER A 198 -7.14 15.68 -8.20
N GLY A 199 -6.30 15.39 -9.19
CA GLY A 199 -6.05 16.35 -10.25
C GLY A 199 -7.39 16.66 -10.88
N ALA A 200 -7.97 17.81 -10.58
CA ALA A 200 -9.19 18.26 -11.23
C ALA A 200 -8.90 18.22 -12.73
N THR A 201 -9.60 17.36 -13.46
CA THR A 201 -9.75 17.53 -14.90
C THR A 201 -10.31 18.92 -15.08
N ILE A 202 -9.45 19.86 -15.50
CA ILE A 202 -9.88 21.15 -16.02
C ILE A 202 -10.73 20.79 -17.23
N GLY A 203 -12.05 20.75 -17.04
CA GLY A 203 -12.98 20.67 -18.14
C GLY A 203 -12.64 21.83 -19.07
N HIS A 204 -12.32 21.52 -20.32
CA HIS A 204 -12.33 22.55 -21.35
C HIS A 204 -13.73 23.18 -21.32
N PRO A 205 -13.85 24.51 -21.26
CA PRO A 205 -15.15 25.15 -21.38
C PRO A 205 -15.77 24.70 -22.70
N GLU A 206 -16.98 24.14 -22.63
CA GLU A 206 -17.80 23.88 -23.81
C GLU A 206 -17.83 25.17 -24.63
N SER A 207 -17.46 25.06 -25.90
CA SER A 207 -17.54 26.13 -26.87
C SER A 207 -18.97 26.71 -26.86
N MET A 208 -19.09 27.98 -26.49
CA MET A 208 -20.32 28.74 -26.67
C MET A 208 -20.77 28.64 -28.12
N ASP A 209 -21.96 28.09 -28.30
CA ASP A 209 -22.71 28.07 -29.54
C ASP A 209 -23.08 29.52 -29.89
N LEU A 210 -22.33 30.14 -30.81
CA LEU A 210 -22.72 31.42 -31.39
C LEU A 210 -23.79 31.15 -32.43
N GLY A 211 -25.04 31.17 -31.98
CA GLY A 211 -26.22 31.20 -32.83
C GLY A 211 -26.13 32.37 -33.82
N ILE A 212 -25.86 32.04 -35.07
CA ILE A 212 -26.02 32.96 -36.19
C ILE A 212 -27.51 33.01 -36.52
N THR A 213 -28.18 34.08 -36.09
CA THR A 213 -29.47 34.48 -36.64
C THR A 213 -29.21 35.13 -38.00
N VAL A 214 -29.67 34.48 -39.06
CA VAL A 214 -29.68 35.05 -40.42
C VAL A 214 -30.97 35.86 -40.56
N HIS A 215 -30.84 37.14 -40.95
CA HIS A 215 -31.92 37.96 -41.48
C HIS A 215 -32.07 37.74 -42.98
#